data_AF-A0A537G5N5-F1
#
_entry.id   AF-A0A537G5N5-F1
#
_cell.length_a   1.000
_cell.length_b   1.000
_cell.length_c   1.000
_cell.angle_alpha   90.00
_cell.angle_beta   90.00
_cell.angle_gamma   90.00
#
_symmetry.space_group_name_H-M   'P 1'
#
loop_
_entity.id
_entity.type
_entity.pdbx_description
1 polymer ?
#
loop_
_entity_poly.entity_id
_entity_poly.type
_entity_poly.pdbx_seq_one_letter_code
_entity_poly.pdbx_strand_id
1 'polypeptide(L)' 'MRFVVKLVNVKLPERLIDGLDELVKSGIYHSRSDAIREAVRNLLRRELW' A
#
# COMPACT_ATOMS: atom_id res chain seq x y z
N MET A 1 -9.14 12.04 16.55
CA MET A 1 -9.50 10.97 15.60
C MET A 1 -8.49 9.84 15.76
N ARG A 2 -8.85 8.70 16.36
CA ARG A 2 -7.91 7.57 16.52
C ARG A 2 -7.82 6.82 15.19
N PHE A 3 -6.65 6.81 14.56
CA PHE A 3 -6.36 5.95 13.41
C PHE A 3 -6.09 4.53 13.92
N VAL A 4 -7.14 3.72 13.98
CA VAL A 4 -6.99 2.30 14.31
C VAL A 4 -6.58 1.57 13.03
N VAL A 5 -5.33 1.11 12.98
CA VAL A 5 -4.86 0.24 11.89
C VAL A 5 -5.43 -1.16 12.14
N LYS A 6 -6.13 -1.73 11.16
CA LYS A 6 -6.57 -3.12 11.16
C LYS A 6 -5.75 -3.90 10.14
N LEU A 7 -5.44 -5.16 10.47
CA LEU A 7 -4.73 -6.06 9.57
C LEU A 7 -5.71 -6.62 8.53
N VAL A 8 -5.36 -6.47 7.26
CA VAL A 8 -6.13 -7.00 6.13
C VAL A 8 -5.19 -7.86 5.30
N ASN A 9 -5.58 -9.11 5.03
CA ASN A 9 -4.81 -10.02 4.18
C ASN A 9 -5.35 -9.96 2.75
N VAL A 10 -4.46 -9.77 1.78
CA VAL A 10 -4.78 -9.73 0.35
C VAL A 10 -3.82 -10.63 -0.42
N LYS A 11 -4.32 -11.26 -1.49
CA LYS A 11 -3.48 -11.99 -2.44
C LYS A 11 -3.12 -11.06 -3.59
N LEU A 12 -1.83 -10.93 -3.89
CA LEU A 12 -1.31 -10.14 -5.00
C LEU A 12 -0.47 -11.04 -5.91
N PRO A 13 -0.51 -10.84 -7.24
CA PRO A 13 0.46 -11.44 -8.15
C PRO A 13 1.89 -11.08 -7.74
N GLU A 14 2.81 -12.04 -7.91
CA GLU A 14 4.22 -11.91 -7.52
C GLU A 14 4.88 -10.64 -8.08
N ARG A 15 4.66 -10.34 -9.36
CA ARG A 15 5.18 -9.13 -10.01
C ARG A 15 4.82 -7.82 -9.31
N LEU A 16 3.64 -7.75 -8.69
CA LEU A 16 3.24 -6.56 -7.93
C LEU A 16 3.95 -6.49 -6.58
N ILE A 17 4.21 -7.65 -5.97
CA ILE A 17 4.98 -7.75 -4.73
C ILE A 17 6.42 -7.31 -5.01
N ASP A 18 7.02 -7.77 -6.10
CA ASP A 18 8.37 -7.37 -6.53
C ASP A 18 8.47 -5.86 -6.74
N GLY A 19 7.48 -5.28 -7.44
CA GLY A 19 7.41 -3.83 -7.63
C GLY A 19 7.30 -3.06 -6.31
N LEU A 20 6.51 -3.57 -5.35
CA LEU A 20 6.44 -2.98 -4.01
C LEU A 20 7.76 -3.11 -3.26
N ASP A 21 8.49 -4.22 -3.41
CA ASP A 21 9.79 -4.41 -2.78
C ASP A 21 10.84 -3.45 -3.36
N GLU A 22 10.83 -3.19 -4.67
CA GLU A 22 11.71 -2.17 -5.28
C GLU A 22 11.41 -0.74 -4.79
N LEU A 23 10.13 -0.42 -4.60
CA LEU A 23 9.70 0.86 -4.01
C LEU A 23 10.18 1.03 -2.56
N VAL A 24 10.28 -0.06 -1.80
CA VAL A 24 10.84 -0.04 -0.44
C VAL A 24 12.36 0.04 -0.47
N LYS A 25 13.03 -0.75 -1.32
CA LYS A 25 14.50 -0.74 -1.47
C LYS A 25 15.03 0.62 -1.91
N SER A 26 14.31 1.32 -2.78
CA SER A 26 14.65 2.68 -3.23
C SER A 26 14.41 3.76 -2.16
N GLY A 27 13.86 3.41 -1.00
CA GLY A 27 13.60 4.33 0.11
C GLY A 27 12.38 5.24 -0.10
N ILE A 28 11.60 5.04 -1.17
CA ILE A 28 10.39 5.83 -1.45
C ILE A 28 9.32 5.56 -0.40
N TYR A 29 9.19 4.31 0.04
CA TYR A 29 8.28 3.92 1.11
C TYR A 29 9.00 3.14 2.21
N HIS A 30 8.59 3.35 3.45
CA HIS A 30 9.18 2.65 4.61
C HIS A 30 8.86 1.15 4.65
N SER A 31 7.75 0.73 4.03
CA SER A 31 7.34 -0.67 3.97
C SER A 31 6.33 -0.89 2.85
N ARG A 32 6.14 -2.16 2.45
CA ARG A 32 5.08 -2.54 1.51
C ARG A 32 3.70 -2.12 1.99
N SER A 33 3.42 -2.26 3.29
CA SER A 33 2.16 -1.84 3.91
C SER A 33 1.92 -0.34 3.77
N ASP A 34 2.98 0.46 3.73
CA ASP A 34 2.88 1.90 3.56
C ASP A 34 2.54 2.28 2.12
N ALA A 35 3.24 1.69 1.16
CA ALA A 35 2.95 1.84 -0.27
C ALA A 35 1.52 1.38 -0.61
N ILE A 36 1.08 0.23 -0.07
CA ILE A 36 -0.28 -0.29 -0.28
C ILE A 36 -1.32 0.67 0.31
N ARG A 37 -1.10 1.21 1.51
CA ARG A 37 -2.05 2.18 2.10
C ARG A 37 -2.17 3.45 1.27
N GLU A 38 -1.06 3.95 0.72
CA GLU A 38 -1.09 5.13 -0.15
C GLU A 38 -1.82 4.84 -1.46
N ALA A 39 -1.57 3.69 -2.09
CA ALA A 39 -2.27 3.25 -3.28
C ALA A 39 -3.79 3.12 -3.05
N VAL A 40 -4.20 2.49 -1.94
CA VAL A 40 -5.61 2.37 -1.55
C VAL A 40 -6.23 3.74 -1.27
N ARG A 41 -5.53 4.62 -0.54
CA ARG A 41 -6.02 5.99 -0.25
C ARG A 41 -6.25 6.77 -1.54
N ASN A 42 -5.32 6.71 -2.48
CA ASN A 42 -5.43 7.41 -3.76
C ASN A 42 -6.54 6.84 -4.64
N LEU A 43 -6.76 5.52 -4.60
CA LEU A 43 -7.91 4.90 -5.26
C LEU A 43 -9.23 5.41 -4.66
N LEU A 44 -9.40 5.35 -3.34
CA LEU A 44 -10.65 5.77 -2.69
C LEU A 44 -10.94 7.26 -2.90
N ARG A 45 -9.91 8.11 -2.87
CA ARG A 45 -10.01 9.54 -3.20
C ARG A 45 -10.40 9.84 -4.64
N ARG A 46 -10.27 8.89 -5.56
CA ARG A 46 -10.62 9.08 -6.97
C ARG A 46 -11.99 8.50 -7.30
N GLU A 47 -12.35 7.38 -6.67
CA GLU A 47 -13.55 6.62 -7.03
C GLU A 47 -14.75 6.86 -6.11
N LEU A 48 -14.54 7.29 -4.85
CA LEU A 48 -15.62 7.42 -3.86
C LEU A 48 -15.82 8.82 -3.31
N TRP A 49 -14.80 9.67 -3.33
CA TRP A 49 -14.80 11.04 -2.83
C TRP A 49 -14.42 11.99 -3.94
#